data_AF-A0A7Z6X6Z7-F1
#
_entry.id   AF-A0A7Z6X6Z7-F1
#
_cell.length_a   1.000
_cell.length_b   1.000
_cell.length_c   1.000
_cell.angle_alpha   90.00
_cell.angle_beta   90.00
_cell.angle_gamma   90.00
#
_symmetry.space_group_name_H-M   'P 1'
#
loop_
_entity.id
_entity.type
_entity.pdbx_description
1 polymer ?
#
loop_
_entity_poly.entity_id
_entity_poly.type
_entity_poly.pdbx_seq_one_letter_code
_entity_poly.pdbx_strand_id
1 'polypeptide(L)'
;TSFILECKKASPSKGLIRKDFDLLEITKTYEKFASCVSVLADSKYFLGSYENIKIVSQHSTKPILCKDFIIDAFQIKLARVMGANAVLLMLSVLDDKNYLELFNLAKSLNMSVLTEVSNQQEIERLLKLQYDIIGINNRD
;
A
#
# COMPACT_ATOMS: atom_id res chain seq x y z
N THR A 1 -3.86 17.91 -8.97
CA THR A 1 -4.35 16.78 -8.15
C THR A 1 -3.56 15.54 -8.50
N SER A 2 -3.18 14.74 -7.51
CA SER A 2 -2.46 13.48 -7.71
C SER A 2 -3.42 12.30 -7.54
N PHE A 3 -3.20 11.22 -8.30
CA PHE A 3 -4.05 10.02 -8.24
C PHE A 3 -3.21 8.78 -7.89
N ILE A 4 -3.65 8.06 -6.86
CA ILE A 4 -3.18 6.71 -6.56
C ILE A 4 -4.24 5.75 -7.10
N LEU A 5 -3.92 5.02 -8.18
CA LEU A 5 -4.85 4.06 -8.79
C LEU A 5 -4.54 2.66 -8.29
N GLU A 6 -5.57 1.88 -7.93
CA GLU A 6 -5.40 0.63 -7.17
C GLU A 6 -5.73 -0.62 -8.00
N CYS A 7 -4.75 -1.51 -8.15
CA CYS A 7 -4.92 -2.85 -8.71
C CYS A 7 -5.55 -3.77 -7.66
N LYS A 8 -6.86 -4.02 -7.77
CA LYS A 8 -7.63 -4.83 -6.81
C LYS A 8 -8.54 -5.86 -7.49
N LYS A 9 -8.35 -7.14 -7.14
CA LYS A 9 -9.13 -8.26 -7.69
C LYS A 9 -10.44 -8.51 -6.95
N ALA A 10 -10.39 -8.51 -5.62
CA ALA A 10 -11.53 -8.71 -4.74
C ALA A 10 -11.46 -7.79 -3.51
N SER A 11 -12.52 -7.75 -2.71
CA SER A 11 -12.48 -7.17 -1.37
C SER A 11 -13.49 -7.84 -0.44
N PRO A 12 -13.31 -7.80 0.90
CA PRO A 12 -14.28 -8.36 1.85
C PRO A 12 -15.70 -7.86 1.64
N SER A 13 -15.85 -6.56 1.36
CA SER A 13 -17.16 -5.92 1.20
C SER A 13 -17.88 -6.21 -0.11
N LYS A 14 -17.15 -6.60 -1.18
CA LYS A 14 -17.71 -6.74 -2.54
C LYS A 14 -17.48 -8.13 -3.15
N GLY A 15 -16.74 -9.01 -2.48
CA GLY A 15 -16.27 -10.25 -3.07
C GLY A 15 -15.38 -10.00 -4.28
N LEU A 16 -15.52 -10.82 -5.31
CA LEU A 16 -14.79 -10.68 -6.58
C LEU A 16 -15.24 -9.42 -7.33
N ILE A 17 -14.30 -8.51 -7.59
CA ILE A 17 -14.54 -7.25 -8.31
C ILE A 17 -14.17 -7.41 -9.79
N ARG A 18 -13.04 -8.05 -10.08
CA ARG A 18 -12.56 -8.26 -11.45
C ARG A 18 -12.15 -9.71 -11.64
N LYS A 19 -13.00 -10.47 -12.35
CA LYS A 19 -12.74 -11.88 -12.69
C LYS A 19 -11.47 -12.02 -13.53
N ASP A 20 -11.40 -11.24 -14.61
CA ASP A 20 -10.27 -11.23 -15.54
C ASP A 20 -9.25 -10.17 -15.10
N PHE A 21 -8.38 -10.58 -14.16
CA PHE A 21 -7.43 -9.71 -13.49
C PHE A 21 -6.08 -9.64 -14.23
N ASP A 22 -6.10 -9.11 -15.46
CA ASP A 22 -4.90 -8.88 -16.26
C ASP A 22 -4.16 -7.62 -15.75
N LEU A 23 -3.07 -7.85 -15.02
CA LEU A 23 -2.26 -6.77 -14.47
C LEU A 23 -1.53 -5.96 -15.54
N LEU A 24 -1.18 -6.54 -16.68
CA LEU A 24 -0.49 -5.81 -17.74
C LEU A 24 -1.44 -4.82 -18.40
N GLU A 25 -2.68 -5.24 -18.67
CA GLU A 25 -3.74 -4.38 -19.18
C GLU A 25 -4.03 -3.21 -18.20
N ILE A 26 -4.19 -3.53 -16.91
CA ILE A 26 -4.46 -2.53 -15.86
C ILE A 26 -3.31 -1.53 -15.75
N THR A 27 -2.08 -2.02 -15.65
CA THR A 27 -0.86 -1.18 -15.49
C THR A 27 -0.70 -0.24 -16.68
N LYS A 28 -0.79 -0.76 -17.91
CA LYS A 28 -0.72 0.04 -19.14
C LYS A 28 -1.81 1.12 -19.21
N THR A 29 -2.98 0.86 -18.64
CA THR A 29 -4.07 1.82 -18.57
C THR A 29 -3.79 2.90 -17.52
N TYR A 30 -3.36 2.48 -16.33
CA TYR A 30 -3.09 3.38 -15.21
C TYR A 30 -1.91 4.33 -15.48
N GLU A 31 -0.92 3.92 -16.25
CA GLU A 31 0.28 4.74 -16.52
C GLU A 31 0.05 6.09 -17.16
N LYS A 32 -1.08 6.24 -17.84
CA LYS A 32 -1.48 7.48 -18.47
C LYS A 32 -1.98 8.52 -17.46
N PHE A 33 -2.40 8.09 -16.27
CA PHE A 33 -3.17 8.93 -15.33
C PHE A 33 -2.64 8.89 -13.90
N ALA A 34 -2.03 7.78 -13.48
CA ALA A 34 -1.56 7.58 -12.12
C ALA A 34 -0.33 8.44 -11.79
N SER A 35 -0.34 9.03 -10.60
CA SER A 35 0.86 9.52 -9.92
C SER A 35 1.59 8.39 -9.20
N CYS A 36 0.86 7.37 -8.76
CA CYS A 36 1.34 6.16 -8.10
C CYS A 36 0.35 5.02 -8.36
N VAL A 37 0.85 3.79 -8.46
CA VAL A 37 0.02 2.59 -8.58
C VAL A 37 0.05 1.82 -7.27
N SER A 38 -1.12 1.64 -6.65
CA SER A 38 -1.31 0.82 -5.46
C SER A 38 -1.61 -0.62 -5.87
N VAL A 39 -0.95 -1.60 -5.25
CA VAL A 39 -1.13 -3.02 -5.56
C VAL A 39 -1.43 -3.78 -4.28
N LEU A 40 -2.55 -4.51 -4.26
CA LEU A 40 -2.94 -5.35 -3.12
C LEU A 40 -2.04 -6.60 -3.06
N ALA A 41 -1.38 -6.79 -1.91
CA ALA A 41 -0.52 -7.95 -1.67
C ALA A 41 -1.22 -9.06 -0.86
N ASP A 42 -2.24 -8.73 -0.07
CA ASP A 42 -2.99 -9.68 0.74
C ASP A 42 -3.75 -10.70 -0.13
N SER A 43 -3.45 -11.99 0.08
CA SER A 43 -4.03 -13.09 -0.69
C SER A 43 -5.39 -13.54 -0.17
N LYS A 44 -5.68 -13.37 1.12
CA LYS A 44 -6.87 -13.94 1.77
C LYS A 44 -8.14 -13.13 1.50
N TYR A 45 -8.06 -11.82 1.65
CA TYR A 45 -9.19 -10.90 1.61
C TYR A 45 -9.33 -10.19 0.26
N PHE A 46 -8.20 -9.91 -0.40
CA PHE A 46 -8.19 -9.16 -1.66
C PHE A 46 -7.84 -10.00 -2.90
N LEU A 47 -7.47 -11.27 -2.71
CA LEU A 47 -6.93 -12.15 -3.76
C LEU A 47 -5.73 -11.50 -4.48
N GLY A 48 -4.93 -10.76 -3.71
CA GLY A 48 -3.68 -10.14 -4.11
C GLY A 48 -2.48 -11.08 -3.95
N SER A 49 -1.29 -10.57 -4.23
CA SER A 49 -0.03 -11.29 -4.04
C SER A 49 1.16 -10.33 -4.19
N TYR A 50 2.26 -10.64 -3.52
CA TYR A 50 3.52 -9.91 -3.65
C TYR A 50 4.14 -10.04 -5.05
N GLU A 51 3.91 -11.14 -5.76
CA GLU A 51 4.28 -11.32 -7.16
C GLU A 51 3.56 -10.32 -8.07
N ASN A 52 2.33 -9.90 -7.73
CA ASN A 52 1.63 -8.85 -8.48
C ASN A 52 2.40 -7.53 -8.43
N ILE A 53 3.02 -7.19 -7.28
CA ILE A 53 3.86 -6.00 -7.14
C ILE A 53 5.02 -6.08 -8.13
N LYS A 54 5.70 -7.24 -8.20
CA LYS A 54 6.81 -7.46 -9.11
C LYS A 54 6.41 -7.33 -10.58
N ILE A 55 5.24 -7.88 -10.96
CA ILE A 55 4.72 -7.74 -12.33
C ILE A 55 4.49 -6.27 -12.66
N VAL A 56 3.78 -5.54 -11.78
CA VAL A 56 3.47 -4.12 -12.00
C VAL A 56 4.75 -3.28 -12.03
N SER A 57 5.69 -3.50 -11.10
CA SER A 57 6.94 -2.74 -11.03
C SER A 57 7.83 -2.91 -12.26
N GLN A 58 7.75 -4.06 -12.95
CA GLN A 58 8.50 -4.31 -14.19
C GLN A 58 7.90 -3.62 -15.42
N HIS A 59 6.61 -3.25 -15.35
CA HIS A 59 5.87 -2.68 -16.49
C HIS A 59 5.41 -1.24 -16.27
N SER A 60 5.65 -0.71 -15.08
CA SER A 60 5.28 0.65 -14.69
C SER A 60 6.50 1.55 -14.55
N THR A 61 6.36 2.78 -15.00
CA THR A 61 7.33 3.86 -14.70
C THR A 61 6.93 4.68 -13.47
N LYS A 62 5.76 4.38 -12.87
CA LYS A 62 5.25 5.09 -11.69
C LYS A 62 5.74 4.41 -10.41
N PRO A 63 5.84 5.14 -9.29
CA PRO A 63 6.06 4.54 -7.99
C PRO A 63 4.96 3.52 -7.66
N ILE A 64 5.36 2.41 -7.06
CA ILE A 64 4.47 1.33 -6.64
C ILE A 64 4.28 1.36 -5.12
N LEU A 65 3.02 1.45 -4.68
CA LEU A 65 2.61 1.31 -3.29
C LEU A 65 2.20 -0.13 -3.02
N CYS A 66 2.88 -0.79 -2.08
CA CYS A 66 2.44 -2.06 -1.51
C CYS A 66 1.29 -1.80 -0.55
N LYS A 67 0.08 -2.22 -0.94
CA LYS A 67 -1.13 -2.13 -0.12
C LYS A 67 -1.36 -3.49 0.55
N ASP A 68 -1.04 -3.56 1.82
CA ASP A 68 -1.18 -4.76 2.65
C ASP A 68 -1.39 -4.34 4.12
N PHE A 69 -1.83 -5.27 4.96
CA PHE A 69 -1.84 -5.09 6.41
C PHE A 69 -0.46 -5.42 6.97
N ILE A 70 0.45 -4.44 6.94
CA ILE A 70 1.82 -4.61 7.39
C ILE A 70 1.88 -4.58 8.92
N ILE A 71 2.34 -5.68 9.50
CA ILE A 71 2.55 -5.85 10.95
C ILE A 71 3.96 -6.36 11.29
N ASP A 72 4.73 -6.77 10.29
CA ASP A 72 6.07 -7.34 10.47
C ASP A 72 7.09 -6.75 9.49
N ALA A 73 8.34 -6.63 9.95
CA ALA A 73 9.47 -6.13 9.17
C ALA A 73 9.74 -6.96 7.90
N PHE A 74 9.44 -8.26 7.92
CA PHE A 74 9.52 -9.15 6.77
C PHE A 74 8.67 -8.65 5.61
N GLN A 75 7.44 -8.18 5.87
CA GLN A 75 6.54 -7.69 4.81
C GLN A 75 7.13 -6.48 4.09
N ILE A 76 7.75 -5.54 4.82
CA ILE A 76 8.41 -4.36 4.22
C ILE A 76 9.59 -4.79 3.35
N LYS A 77 10.44 -5.68 3.86
CA LYS A 77 11.59 -6.20 3.09
C LYS A 77 11.14 -6.97 1.85
N LEU A 78 10.09 -7.78 1.97
CA LEU A 78 9.52 -8.52 0.85
C LEU A 78 8.94 -7.56 -0.20
N ALA A 79 8.14 -6.56 0.22
CA ALA A 79 7.63 -5.52 -0.68
C ALA A 79 8.77 -4.83 -1.44
N ARG A 80 9.85 -4.49 -0.75
CA ARG A 80 11.03 -3.87 -1.36
C ARG A 80 11.69 -4.77 -2.40
N VAL A 81 11.92 -6.03 -2.08
CA VAL A 81 12.48 -7.04 -3.01
C VAL A 81 11.59 -7.22 -4.24
N MET A 82 10.27 -7.12 -4.06
CA MET A 82 9.30 -7.20 -5.16
C MET A 82 9.16 -5.89 -5.95
N GLY A 83 9.93 -4.85 -5.63
CA GLY A 83 9.95 -3.61 -6.42
C GLY A 83 9.04 -2.50 -5.92
N ALA A 84 8.46 -2.61 -4.73
CA ALA A 84 7.69 -1.51 -4.14
C ALA A 84 8.59 -0.29 -3.83
N ASN A 85 8.02 0.89 -4.03
CA ASN A 85 8.61 2.19 -3.68
C ASN A 85 8.00 2.77 -2.39
N ALA A 86 6.82 2.30 -2.01
CA ALA A 86 6.13 2.73 -0.81
C ALA A 86 5.37 1.58 -0.15
N VAL A 87 5.05 1.74 1.13
CA VAL A 87 4.24 0.82 1.93
C VAL A 87 3.12 1.55 2.66
N LEU A 88 2.03 0.84 2.93
CA LEU A 88 0.96 1.29 3.82
C LEU A 88 1.27 0.89 5.26
N LEU A 89 1.18 1.84 6.21
CA LEU A 89 1.14 1.55 7.64
C LEU A 89 -0.16 2.11 8.22
N MET A 90 -0.88 1.34 9.02
CA MET A 90 -2.21 1.70 9.51
C MET A 90 -2.19 1.90 11.03
N LEU A 91 -2.60 3.06 11.52
CA LEU A 91 -2.63 3.32 12.97
C LEU A 91 -3.77 2.60 13.69
N SER A 92 -4.78 2.13 12.96
CA SER A 92 -5.82 1.23 13.48
C SER A 92 -5.30 -0.18 13.77
N VAL A 93 -4.14 -0.55 13.20
CA VAL A 93 -3.53 -1.89 13.35
C VAL A 93 -2.29 -1.84 14.24
N LEU A 94 -1.52 -0.76 14.15
CA LEU A 94 -0.22 -0.62 14.83
C LEU A 94 -0.31 0.33 16.03
N ASP A 95 0.34 -0.05 17.12
CA ASP A 95 0.69 0.91 18.17
C ASP A 95 1.84 1.84 17.73
N ASP A 96 2.09 2.88 18.52
CA ASP A 96 3.08 3.91 18.19
C ASP A 96 4.51 3.35 18.08
N LYS A 97 4.84 2.36 18.90
CA LYS A 97 6.17 1.73 18.91
C LYS A 97 6.39 0.93 17.63
N ASN A 98 5.47 0.02 17.31
CA ASN A 98 5.53 -0.83 16.12
C ASN A 98 5.46 0.02 14.85
N TYR A 99 4.62 1.06 14.83
CA TYR A 99 4.58 2.02 13.73
C TYR A 99 5.94 2.68 13.50
N LEU A 100 6.60 3.20 14.55
CA LEU A 100 7.92 3.85 14.40
C LEU A 100 9.02 2.87 13.97
N GLU A 101 9.01 1.63 14.47
CA GLU A 101 9.96 0.60 14.03
C GLU A 101 9.81 0.28 12.54
N LEU A 102 8.57 0.07 12.08
CA LEU A 102 8.25 -0.22 10.68
C LEU A 102 8.49 0.99 9.77
N PHE A 103 8.13 2.19 10.23
CA PHE A 103 8.39 3.45 9.52
C PHE A 103 9.89 3.62 9.28
N ASN A 104 10.71 3.53 10.33
CA ASN A 104 12.16 3.69 10.24
C ASN A 104 12.81 2.63 9.32
N LEU A 105 12.31 1.39 9.37
CA LEU A 105 12.76 0.35 8.45
C LEU A 105 12.45 0.73 6.99
N ALA A 106 11.22 1.16 6.69
CA ALA A 106 10.84 1.59 5.34
C ALA A 106 11.72 2.75 4.86
N LYS A 107 11.97 3.75 5.72
CA LYS A 107 12.89 4.87 5.41
C LYS A 107 14.30 4.39 5.12
N SER A 108 14.84 3.46 5.90
CA SER A 108 16.19 2.90 5.69
C SER A 108 16.33 2.17 4.34
N LEU A 109 15.23 1.70 3.77
CA LEU A 109 15.16 1.03 2.47
C LEU A 109 14.85 1.99 1.31
N ASN A 110 14.84 3.31 1.58
CA ASN A 110 14.43 4.36 0.64
C ASN A 110 13.00 4.18 0.13
N MET A 111 12.08 3.76 1.00
CA MET A 111 10.66 3.67 0.70
C MET A 111 9.89 4.81 1.38
N SER A 112 8.86 5.30 0.70
CA SER A 112 7.89 6.22 1.31
C SER A 112 6.86 5.46 2.14
N VAL A 113 6.27 6.13 3.14
CA VAL A 113 5.20 5.54 3.95
C VAL A 113 3.90 6.32 3.76
N LEU A 114 2.85 5.62 3.29
CA LEU A 114 1.48 6.10 3.39
C LEU A 114 0.93 5.67 4.74
N THR A 115 0.72 6.63 5.64
CA THR A 115 0.17 6.37 6.97
C THR A 115 -1.34 6.53 6.95
N GLU A 116 -2.06 5.45 7.15
CA GLU A 116 -3.52 5.45 7.14
C GLU A 116 -4.09 5.72 8.53
N VAL A 117 -5.07 6.62 8.56
CA VAL A 117 -5.89 6.97 9.72
C VAL A 117 -7.38 6.93 9.34
N SER A 118 -8.21 6.57 10.31
CA SER A 118 -9.66 6.34 10.16
C SER A 118 -10.49 7.16 11.13
N ASN A 119 -9.88 7.70 12.20
CA ASN A 119 -10.60 8.48 13.22
C ASN A 119 -9.71 9.57 13.83
N GLN A 120 -10.35 10.44 14.62
CA GLN A 120 -9.72 11.59 15.26
C GLN A 120 -8.58 11.18 16.22
N GLN A 121 -8.73 10.09 16.95
CA GLN A 121 -7.72 9.61 17.90
C GLN A 121 -6.44 9.17 17.19
N GLU A 122 -6.58 8.51 16.04
CA GLU A 122 -5.44 8.12 15.19
C GLU A 122 -4.72 9.34 14.60
N ILE A 123 -5.44 10.40 14.22
CA ILE A 123 -4.82 11.66 13.81
C ILE A 123 -4.02 12.27 14.98
N GLU A 124 -4.60 12.32 16.18
CA GLU A 124 -3.93 12.87 17.37
C GLU A 124 -2.68 12.08 17.77
N ARG A 125 -2.68 10.76 17.55
CA ARG A 125 -1.49 9.91 17.67
C ARG A 125 -0.47 10.28 16.58
N LEU A 126 -0.88 10.28 15.32
CA LEU A 126 -0.01 10.56 14.17
C LEU A 126 0.75 11.87 14.29
N LEU A 127 0.10 12.93 14.76
CA LEU A 127 0.70 14.26 14.92
C LEU A 127 1.87 14.30 15.92
N LYS A 128 2.03 13.26 16.75
CA LYS A 128 3.14 13.10 17.70
C LYS A 128 4.26 12.18 17.17
N LEU A 129 4.06 11.59 15.98
CA LEU A 129 4.96 10.61 15.37
C LEU A 129 5.64 11.19 14.13
N GLN A 130 6.66 10.48 13.63
CA GLN A 130 7.23 10.75 12.32
C GLN A 130 6.32 10.19 11.22
N TYR A 131 6.04 10.96 10.18
CA TYR A 131 5.23 10.52 9.05
C TYR A 131 5.64 11.21 7.75
N ASP A 132 5.34 10.58 6.61
CA ASP A 132 5.58 11.15 5.27
C ASP A 132 4.27 11.67 4.67
N ILE A 133 3.34 10.75 4.39
CA ILE A 133 2.07 11.02 3.69
C ILE A 133 0.94 10.48 4.55
N ILE A 134 -0.11 11.29 4.74
CA ILE A 134 -1.31 10.90 5.49
C ILE A 134 -2.41 10.45 4.51
N GLY A 135 -2.93 9.25 4.70
CA GLY A 135 -4.12 8.74 4.03
C GLY A 135 -5.30 8.69 4.99
N ILE A 136 -6.38 9.43 4.69
CA ILE A 136 -7.62 9.36 5.47
C ILE A 136 -8.53 8.31 4.82
N ASN A 137 -8.80 7.23 5.53
CA ASN A 137 -9.70 6.18 5.07
C ASN A 137 -11.14 6.50 5.48
N ASN A 138 -12.02 6.71 4.49
CA ASN A 138 -13.43 7.04 4.70
C ASN A 138 -14.34 5.80 4.82
N ARG A 139 -13.76 4.61 5.01
CA ARG A 139 -14.47 3.34 5.15
C ARG A 139 -14.16 2.75 6.53
N ASP A 140 -15.21 2.42 7.27
CA ASP A 140 -15.16 1.60 8.50
C ASP A 140 -14.99 0.10 8.18
#